data_AF-A0A3M2X5R8-F1
#
_entry.id   AF-A0A3M2X5R8-F1
#
_cell.length_a   1.000
_cell.length_b   1.000
_cell.length_c   1.000
_cell.angle_alpha   90.00
_cell.angle_beta   90.00
_cell.angle_gamma   90.00
#
_symmetry.space_group_name_H-M   'P 1'
#
loop_
_entity.id
_entity.type
_entity.pdbx_description
1 polymer ?
#
loop_
_entity_poly.entity_id
_entity_poly.type
_entity_poly.pdbx_seq_one_letter_code
_entity_poly.pdbx_strand_id
1 'polypeptide(L)' 'LNPHIGYDKSAHIAKKAYTEGLTLREAALALGYLTDEEFDAWVRPDKMLEAGSNG' A
#
# COMPACT_ATOMS: atom_id res chain seq x y z
N LEU A 1 8.02 -0.36 -3.62
CA LEU A 1 7.62 -1.47 -2.73
C LEU A 1 8.38 -2.78 -3.00
N ASN A 2 8.50 -3.25 -4.26
CA ASN A 2 9.07 -4.57 -4.56
C ASN A 2 10.51 -4.92 -4.07
N PRO A 3 11.50 -4.00 -4.01
CA PRO A 3 12.82 -4.36 -3.49
C PRO A 3 12.93 -4.32 -1.95
N HIS A 4 11.95 -3.74 -1.23
CA HIS A 4 12.04 -3.50 0.22
C HIS A 4 11.11 -4.38 1.06
N ILE A 5 9.90 -4.68 0.58
CA ILE A 5 8.97 -5.57 1.30
C ILE A 5 8.71 -6.90 0.59
N GLY A 6 9.16 -7.05 -0.65
CA GLY A 6 8.89 -8.22 -1.47
C GLY A 6 7.51 -8.20 -2.13
N TYR A 7 7.39 -8.95 -3.22
CA TYR A 7 6.17 -9.05 -4.02
C TYR A 7 4.99 -9.60 -3.21
N ASP A 8 5.23 -10.64 -2.39
CA ASP A 8 4.19 -11.27 -1.57
C ASP A 8 3.53 -10.30 -0.58
N LYS A 9 4.33 -9.50 0.14
CA LYS A 9 3.77 -8.52 1.09
C LYS A 9 2.99 -7.43 0.37
N SER A 10 3.49 -6.97 -0.77
CA SER A 10 2.82 -5.95 -1.59
C SER A 10 1.46 -6.46 -2.10
N ALA A 11 1.42 -7.70 -2.60
CA ALA A 11 0.19 -8.35 -3.06
C ALA A 11 -0.79 -8.57 -1.91
N HIS A 12 -0.30 -8.92 -0.72
CA HIS A 12 -1.14 -9.13 0.46
C HIS A 12 -1.79 -7.82 0.95
N ILE A 13 -1.03 -6.72 0.99
CA ILE A 13 -1.55 -5.38 1.29
C ILE A 13 -2.63 -4.99 0.28
N ALA A 14 -2.36 -5.13 -1.02
CA ALA A 14 -3.32 -4.79 -2.07
C ALA A 14 -4.61 -5.62 -1.98
N LYS A 15 -4.48 -6.92 -1.70
CA LYS A 15 -5.63 -7.81 -1.54
C LYS A 15 -6.47 -7.45 -0.32
N LYS A 16 -5.83 -7.13 0.81
CA LYS A 16 -6.52 -6.69 2.04
C LYS A 16 -7.23 -5.36 1.82
N ALA A 17 -6.53 -4.37 1.26
CA ALA A 17 -7.08 -3.07 0.89
C ALA A 17 -8.33 -3.22 0.02
N TYR A 18 -8.26 -4.03 -1.04
CA TYR A 18 -9.39 -4.28 -1.91
C TYR A 18 -10.55 -5.03 -1.23
N THR A 19 -10.25 -6.04 -0.42
CA THR A 19 -11.26 -6.87 0.26
C THR A 19 -12.01 -6.10 1.34
N GLU A 20 -11.30 -5.24 2.08
CA GLU A 20 -11.84 -4.50 3.22
C GLU A 20 -12.25 -3.06 2.85
N GLY A 21 -12.04 -2.64 1.59
CA GLY A 21 -12.31 -1.27 1.14
C GLY A 21 -11.38 -0.23 1.81
N LEU A 22 -10.22 -0.67 2.28
CA LEU A 22 -9.22 0.19 2.91
C LEU A 22 -8.26 0.75 1.87
N THR A 23 -7.58 1.84 2.21
CA THR A 23 -6.44 2.30 1.41
C THR A 23 -5.24 1.35 1.55
N LEU A 24 -4.32 1.36 0.58
CA LEU A 24 -3.07 0.61 0.67
C LEU A 24 -2.26 0.97 1.92
N ARG A 25 -2.34 2.23 2.37
CA ARG A 25 -1.70 2.72 3.59
C ARG A 25 -2.30 2.06 4.83
N GLU A 26 -3.61 2.12 4.97
CA GLU A 26 -4.32 1.51 6.10
C GLU A 26 -4.12 0.00 6.14
N ALA A 27 -4.18 -0.67 5.00
CA ALA A 27 -3.91 -2.11 4.93
C ALA A 27 -2.46 -2.45 5.31
N ALA A 28 -1.47 -1.65 4.90
CA ALA A 28 -0.08 -1.85 5.24
C ALA A 28 0.21 -1.66 6.73
N LEU A 29 -0.37 -0.61 7.32
CA LEU A 29 -0.30 -0.33 8.76
C LEU A 29 -1.01 -1.41 9.57
N ALA A 30 -2.21 -1.83 9.14
CA ALA A 30 -2.99 -2.88 9.80
C ALA A 30 -2.31 -4.26 9.74
N LEU A 31 -1.56 -4.55 8.68
CA LEU A 31 -0.74 -5.76 8.57
C LEU A 31 0.59 -5.66 9.33
N GLY A 32 0.96 -4.47 9.81
CA GLY A 32 2.25 -4.21 10.45
C GLY A 32 3.44 -4.42 9.51
N TYR A 33 3.21 -4.30 8.19
CA TYR A 33 4.26 -4.50 7.19
C TYR A 33 5.07 -3.24 6.94
N LEU A 34 4.49 -2.08 7.25
CA LEU A 34 5.09 -0.76 7.08
C LEU A 34 4.65 0.14 8.23
N THR A 35 5.54 0.99 8.69
CA THR A 35 5.17 2.20 9.44
C THR A 35 4.70 3.30 8.49
N ASP A 36 4.13 4.36 9.06
CA ASP A 36 3.69 5.51 8.29
C ASP A 36 4.83 6.17 7.53
N GLU A 37 6.00 6.28 8.18
CA GLU A 37 7.21 6.86 7.63
C GLU A 37 7.81 5.98 6.51
N GLU A 38 7.79 4.66 6.67
CA GLU A 38 8.22 3.72 5.61
C GLU A 38 7.28 3.76 4.42
N PHE A 39 5.97 3.88 4.67
CA PHE A 39 4.98 4.05 3.63
C PHE A 39 5.22 5.36 2.89
N ASP A 40 5.34 6.50 3.55
CA ASP A 40 5.62 7.79 2.89
C ASP A 40 6.97 7.81 2.15
N ALA A 41 7.99 7.12 2.68
CA ALA A 41 9.28 7.00 2.04
C ALA A 41 9.22 6.16 0.75
N TRP A 42 8.42 5.10 0.72
CA TRP A 42 8.39 4.11 -0.36
C TRP A 42 7.21 4.24 -1.32
N VAL A 43 6.12 4.83 -0.85
CA VAL A 43 4.85 5.07 -1.54
C VAL A 43 4.68 6.57 -1.67
N ARG A 44 5.27 7.12 -2.74
CA ARG A 44 5.05 8.51 -3.10
C ARG A 44 3.75 8.64 -3.90
N PRO A 45 2.69 9.25 -3.34
CA PRO A 45 1.41 9.41 -4.05
C PRO A 45 1.55 10.17 -5.37
N ASP A 46 2.54 11.06 -5.49
CA ASP A 46 2.92 11.77 -6.73
C ASP A 46 3.20 10.83 -7.93
N LYS A 47 3.51 9.54 -7.68
CA LYS A 47 3.68 8.51 -8.72
C LYS A 47 2.60 7.42 -8.71
N MET A 48 1.60 7.51 -7.85
CA MET A 48 0.54 6.50 -7.67
C MET A 48 -0.88 7.01 -7.95
N LEU A 49 -1.06 8.32 -8.18
CA LEU A 49 -2.36 8.97 -8.39
C LEU A 49 -3.13 8.54 -9.66
N GLU A 50 -2.63 7.61 -10.48
CA GLU A 50 -3.35 7.20 -11.70
C GLU A 50 -4.30 6.00 -11.51
N ALA A 51 -4.29 5.30 -10.37
CA ALA A 51 -4.99 4.01 -10.23
C ALA A 51 -6.23 4.00 -9.31
N GLY A 52 -6.72 5.14 -8.81
CA GLY A 52 -7.80 5.13 -7.80
C GLY A 52 -8.75 6.31 -7.77
N SER A 53 -8.73 7.20 -8.77
CA SER A 53 -9.68 8.32 -8.85
C SER A 53 -10.33 8.35 -10.22
N ASN A 54 -11.32 7.48 -10.42
CA ASN A 54 -12.44 7.72 -11.33
C ASN A 54 -13.64 6.93 -10.78
N GLY A 55 -14.30 7.55 -9.81
CA GLY A 55 -15.74 7.37 -9.62
C GLY A 55 -16.49 8.33 -10.55
#